data_AF-A0A0F3IRW3-F1
#
_entry.id   AF-A0A0F3IRW3-F1
#
_cell.length_a   1.000
_cell.length_b   1.000
_cell.length_c   1.000
_cell.angle_alpha   90.00
_cell.angle_beta   90.00
_cell.angle_gamma   90.00
#
_symmetry.space_group_name_H-M   'P 1'
#
loop_
_entity.id
_entity.type
_entity.pdbx_description
1 polymer ?
#
loop_
_entity_poly.entity_id
_entity_poly.type
_entity_poly.pdbx_seq_one_letter_code
_entity_poly.pdbx_strand_id
1 'polypeptide(L)'
;MRVLVVTEGIGADWLAEAKAREGLDNLILLPFQPFADVPNAIGTGAALVVLLEPDAGVYSVPSKTLAYLCADRPLLGAIPLNNLAAKLITRERRGAGRRAGG
;
A
#
# COMPACT_ATOMS: atom_id res chain seq x y z
N MET A 1 -16.98 0.93 1.69
CA MET A 1 -15.54 1.20 1.43
C MET A 1 -14.96 -0.01 0.71
N ARG A 2 -14.26 0.17 -0.41
CA ARG A 2 -13.62 -0.91 -1.20
C ARG A 2 -12.11 -0.86 -1.04
N VAL A 3 -11.45 -2.03 -1.08
CA VAL A 3 -9.98 -2.16 -1.04
C VAL A 3 -9.55 -2.85 -2.33
N LEU A 4 -8.65 -2.23 -3.08
CA LEU A 4 -8.11 -2.80 -4.30
C LEU A 4 -6.66 -3.24 -4.05
N VAL A 5 -6.33 -4.48 -4.41
CA VAL A 5 -4.96 -5.00 -4.39
C VAL A 5 -4.61 -5.51 -5.78
N VAL A 6 -3.49 -5.03 -6.33
CA VAL A 6 -2.94 -5.44 -7.62
C VAL A 6 -1.76 -6.37 -7.33
N THR A 7 -1.94 -7.68 -7.55
CA THR A 7 -0.95 -8.70 -7.16
C THR A 7 -1.16 -10.01 -7.93
N GLU A 8 -0.12 -10.84 -7.98
CA GLU A 8 -0.11 -12.17 -8.59
C GLU A 8 0.71 -13.15 -7.73
N GLY A 9 0.54 -14.45 -8.00
CA GLY A 9 1.25 -15.52 -7.30
C GLY A 9 0.74 -15.72 -5.87
N ILE A 10 1.64 -16.19 -4.99
CA ILE A 10 1.31 -16.66 -3.63
C ILE A 10 0.49 -15.63 -2.82
N GLY A 11 0.80 -14.34 -2.97
CA GLY A 11 0.06 -13.27 -2.28
C GLY A 11 -1.38 -13.10 -2.79
N ALA A 12 -1.60 -13.28 -4.09
CA ALA A 12 -2.93 -13.24 -4.69
C ALA A 12 -3.77 -14.43 -4.22
N ASP A 13 -3.19 -15.62 -4.23
CA ASP A 13 -3.85 -16.86 -3.80
C ASP A 13 -4.27 -16.77 -2.32
N TRP A 14 -3.33 -16.34 -1.47
CA TRP A 14 -3.59 -16.15 -0.04
C TRP A 14 -4.72 -15.13 0.22
N LEU A 15 -4.74 -14.01 -0.51
CA LEU A 15 -5.80 -13.00 -0.40
C LEU A 15 -7.15 -13.52 -0.91
N ALA A 16 -7.16 -14.33 -1.98
CA ALA A 16 -8.38 -14.92 -2.52
C ALA A 16 -9.01 -15.91 -1.53
N GLU A 17 -8.18 -16.75 -0.90
CA GLU A 17 -8.63 -17.65 0.17
C GLU A 17 -9.15 -16.89 1.39
N ALA A 18 -8.44 -15.85 1.83
CA ALA A 18 -8.87 -15.00 2.94
C ALA A 18 -10.19 -14.29 2.63
N LYS A 19 -10.34 -13.76 1.41
CA LYS A 19 -11.58 -13.15 0.93
C LYS A 19 -12.76 -14.11 1.03
N ALA A 20 -12.60 -15.35 0.59
CA ALA A 20 -13.64 -16.36 0.64
C ALA A 20 -13.97 -16.80 2.07
N ARG A 21 -12.95 -17.04 2.89
CA ARG A 21 -13.09 -17.46 4.29
C ARG A 21 -13.79 -16.43 5.17
N GLU A 22 -13.52 -15.15 4.93
CA GLU A 22 -13.96 -14.05 5.82
C GLU A 22 -15.09 -13.20 5.22
N GLY A 23 -15.57 -13.53 4.01
CA GLY A 23 -16.67 -12.80 3.36
C GLY A 23 -16.30 -11.36 2.98
N LEU A 24 -15.06 -11.13 2.53
CA LEU A 24 -14.56 -9.78 2.22
C LEU A 24 -15.03 -9.30 0.83
N ASP A 25 -16.33 -9.08 0.68
CA ASP A 25 -16.94 -8.70 -0.60
C ASP A 25 -16.38 -7.39 -1.19
N ASN A 26 -15.87 -6.53 -0.31
CA ASN A 26 -15.29 -5.24 -0.67
C ASN A 26 -13.80 -5.29 -1.06
N LEU A 27 -13.13 -6.45 -0.93
CA LEU A 27 -11.77 -6.67 -1.42
C LEU A 27 -11.79 -7.03 -2.91
N ILE A 28 -11.19 -6.20 -3.74
CA ILE A 28 -11.04 -6.41 -5.18
C ILE A 28 -9.58 -6.81 -5.43
N LEU A 29 -9.39 -7.94 -6.09
CA LEU A 29 -8.07 -8.41 -6.52
C LEU A 29 -7.98 -8.26 -8.03
N LEU A 30 -6.92 -7.62 -8.51
CA LEU A 30 -6.60 -7.53 -9.94
C LEU A 30 -5.21 -8.14 -10.19
N PRO A 31 -5.00 -8.78 -11.35
CA PRO A 31 -3.66 -9.19 -11.78
C PRO A 31 -2.80 -7.95 -12.07
N PHE A 32 -1.53 -8.15 -12.40
CA PHE A 32 -0.67 -7.03 -12.77
C PHE A 32 -1.23 -6.27 -13.97
N GLN A 33 -1.19 -4.94 -13.87
CA GLN A 33 -1.67 -4.07 -14.92
C GLN A 33 -0.54 -3.75 -15.89
N PRO A 34 -0.84 -3.51 -17.18
CA PRO A 34 0.15 -2.97 -18.11
C PRO A 34 0.83 -1.74 -17.53
N PHE A 35 2.15 -1.61 -17.74
CA PHE A 35 2.92 -0.53 -17.12
C PHE A 35 2.35 0.87 -17.43
N ALA A 36 1.82 1.06 -18.64
CA ALA A 36 1.18 2.30 -19.07
C ALA A 36 -0.07 2.66 -18.24
N ASP A 37 -0.76 1.67 -17.68
CA ASP A 37 -2.00 1.85 -16.92
C ASP A 37 -1.76 1.96 -15.41
N VAL A 38 -0.56 1.62 -14.92
CA VAL A 38 -0.22 1.69 -13.49
C VAL A 38 -0.46 3.08 -12.89
N PRO A 39 -0.07 4.21 -13.52
CA PRO A 39 -0.36 5.54 -12.98
C PRO A 39 -1.86 5.80 -12.83
N ASN A 40 -2.66 5.36 -13.81
CA ASN A 40 -4.12 5.49 -13.77
C ASN A 40 -4.70 4.65 -12.64
N ALA A 41 -4.26 3.39 -12.51
CA ALA A 41 -4.69 2.50 -11.45
C ALA A 41 -4.42 3.08 -10.05
N ILE A 42 -3.20 3.58 -9.81
CA ILE A 42 -2.83 4.26 -8.55
C ILE A 42 -3.71 5.50 -8.33
N GLY A 43 -3.90 6.32 -9.38
CA GLY A 43 -4.67 7.56 -9.30
C GLY A 43 -6.14 7.38 -8.94
N THR A 44 -6.73 6.19 -9.13
CA THR A 44 -8.13 5.90 -8.76
C THR A 44 -8.37 5.82 -7.24
N GLY A 45 -7.32 5.62 -6.45
CA GLY A 45 -7.44 5.44 -5.00
C GLY A 45 -7.88 6.73 -4.29
N ALA A 46 -8.90 6.63 -3.43
CA ALA A 46 -9.25 7.71 -2.51
C ALA A 46 -8.17 7.93 -1.43
N ALA A 47 -7.45 6.87 -1.09
CA ALA A 47 -6.23 6.87 -0.30
C ALA A 47 -5.34 5.69 -0.76
N LEU A 48 -4.04 5.81 -0.53
CA LEU A 48 -3.04 4.80 -0.88
C LEU A 48 -2.40 4.26 0.40
N VAL A 49 -2.06 2.98 0.43
CA VAL A 49 -1.52 2.31 1.62
C VAL A 49 -0.08 1.89 1.35
N VAL A 50 0.83 2.21 2.27
CA VAL A 50 2.21 1.71 2.27
C VAL A 50 2.42 0.90 3.54
N LEU A 51 2.83 -0.35 3.36
CA LEU A 51 3.13 -1.28 4.44
C LEU A 51 4.61 -1.63 4.40
N LEU A 52 5.23 -1.73 5.57
CA LEU A 52 6.55 -2.30 5.73
C LEU A 52 6.60 -3.03 7.08
N GLU A 53 7.04 -4.28 7.07
CA GLU A 53 7.23 -5.02 8.32
C GLU A 53 8.28 -4.34 9.21
N PRO A 54 8.12 -4.40 10.55
CA PRO A 54 8.99 -3.66 11.46
C PRO A 54 10.49 -3.96 11.32
N ASP A 55 10.82 -5.23 11.08
CA ASP A 55 12.17 -5.76 10.90
C ASP A 55 12.81 -5.35 9.56
N ALA A 56 12.00 -5.22 8.51
CA ALA A 56 12.44 -4.72 7.20
C ALA A 56 12.77 -3.22 7.21
N GLY A 57 12.38 -2.48 8.26
CA GLY A 57 12.51 -1.03 8.37
C GLY A 57 13.93 -0.48 8.25
N VAL A 58 14.95 -1.27 8.55
CA VAL A 58 16.36 -0.84 8.51
C VAL A 58 17.01 -1.11 7.14
N TYR A 59 16.53 -2.10 6.39
CA TYR A 59 17.19 -2.60 5.18
C TYR A 59 16.40 -2.40 3.89
N SER A 60 15.11 -2.07 3.98
CA SER A 60 14.23 -1.89 2.82
C SER A 60 13.51 -0.55 2.87
N VAL A 61 13.41 0.10 1.72
CA VAL A 61 12.55 1.26 1.52
C VAL A 61 11.47 0.87 0.51
N PRO A 62 10.18 1.00 0.84
CA PRO A 62 9.09 0.61 -0.06
C PRO A 62 9.16 1.43 -1.36
N SER A 63 9.59 0.80 -2.44
CA SER A 63 9.98 1.46 -3.70
C SER A 63 8.85 2.20 -4.42
N LYS A 64 7.59 1.89 -4.09
CA LYS A 64 6.41 2.53 -4.69
C LYS A 64 5.95 3.79 -3.96
N THR A 65 6.57 4.13 -2.83
CA THR A 65 6.22 5.32 -2.02
C THR A 65 6.25 6.60 -2.85
N LEU A 66 7.26 6.76 -3.71
CA LEU A 66 7.38 7.94 -4.58
C LEU A 66 6.26 8.01 -5.61
N ALA A 67 5.90 6.88 -6.22
CA ALA A 67 4.79 6.84 -7.18
C ALA A 67 3.46 7.25 -6.52
N TYR A 68 3.24 6.85 -5.27
CA TYR A 68 2.03 7.23 -4.54
C TYR A 68 2.00 8.71 -4.15
N LEU A 69 3.15 9.30 -3.80
CA LEU A 69 3.27 10.74 -3.56
C LEU A 69 2.98 11.54 -4.84
N CYS A 70 3.44 11.08 -6.00
CA CYS A 70 3.16 11.71 -7.29
C CYS A 70 1.68 11.65 -7.70
N ALA A 71 0.92 10.69 -7.18
CA ALA A 71 -0.51 10.56 -7.46
C ALA A 71 -1.39 11.58 -6.73
N ASP A 72 -0.80 12.42 -5.86
CA ASP A 72 -1.50 13.46 -5.10
C ASP A 72 -2.70 12.94 -4.27
N ARG A 73 -2.58 11.70 -3.79
CA ARG A 73 -3.59 11.04 -2.94
C ARG A 73 -3.13 10.98 -1.48
N PRO A 74 -4.07 11.01 -0.51
CA PRO A 74 -3.76 10.73 0.89
C PRO A 74 -3.06 9.38 1.06
N LEU A 75 -2.04 9.33 1.91
CA LEU A 75 -1.25 8.13 2.19
C LEU A 75 -1.47 7.62 3.62
N LEU A 76 -1.73 6.34 3.77
CA LEU A 76 -1.76 5.64 5.05
C LEU A 76 -0.52 4.76 5.15
N GLY A 77 0.36 5.07 6.09
CA GLY A 77 1.60 4.35 6.30
C GLY A 77 1.56 3.50 7.57
N ALA A 78 1.78 2.19 7.44
CA ALA A 78 2.19 1.33 8.53
C ALA A 78 3.67 0.95 8.31
N ILE A 79 4.55 1.86 8.70
CA ILE A 79 5.99 1.80 8.45
C ILE A 79 6.71 2.23 9.74
N PRO A 80 7.83 1.60 10.14
CA PRO A 80 8.68 2.09 11.22
C PRO A 80 9.06 3.57 11.03
N LEU A 81 8.89 4.38 12.08
CA LEU A 81 9.11 5.84 12.00
C LEU A 81 10.56 6.23 11.68
N ASN A 82 11.52 5.34 11.95
CA ASN A 82 12.92 5.54 11.60
C ASN A 82 13.22 5.31 10.11
N ASN A 83 12.33 4.62 9.37
CA ASN A 83 12.48 4.35 7.95
C ASN A 83 12.39 5.63 7.11
N LEU A 84 13.17 5.68 6.03
CA LEU A 84 13.21 6.84 5.12
C LEU A 84 11.86 7.13 4.47
N ALA A 85 11.06 6.12 4.13
CA ALA A 85 9.73 6.33 3.55
C ALA A 85 8.77 6.98 4.56
N ALA A 86 8.80 6.57 5.83
CA ALA A 86 7.97 7.18 6.88
C ALA A 86 8.32 8.67 7.08
N LYS A 87 9.63 9.00 7.09
CA LYS A 87 10.12 10.38 7.17
C LYS A 87 9.69 11.21 5.96
N LEU A 88 9.79 10.65 4.76
CA LEU A 88 9.38 11.30 3.52
C LEU A 88 7.87 11.61 3.52
N ILE A 89 7.03 10.62 3.80
CA ILE A 89 5.56 10.77 3.85
C ILE A 89 5.16 11.86 4.87
N THR A 90 5.81 11.88 6.03
CA THR A 90 5.54 12.87 7.09
C THR A 90 5.98 14.27 6.68
N ARG A 91 7.17 14.40 6.07
CA ARG A 91 7.72 15.69 5.62
C ARG A 91 6.81 16.38 4.61
N GLU A 92 6.27 15.62 3.65
CA GLU A 92 5.38 16.16 2.62
C GLU A 92 3.96 16.48 3.16
N ARG A 93 3.68 16.24 4.45
CA ARG A 93 2.35 16.38 5.08
C ARG A 93 1.24 15.61 4.35
N ARG A 94 1.59 14.54 3.64
CA ARG A 94 0.65 13.74 2.84
C ARG A 94 0.18 12.46 3.53
N GLY A 95 0.67 12.16 4.75
CA GLY A 95 0.36 10.92 5.45
C GLY A 95 -0.34 11.05 6.80
N ALA A 96 -1.24 10.13 7.08
CA ALA A 96 -1.69 9.81 8.44
C ALA A 96 -1.07 8.47 8.85
N GLY A 97 -0.15 8.49 9.81
CA GLY A 97 0.52 7.30 10.34
C GLY A 97 0.00 6.94 11.72
N ARG A 98 -0.26 5.65 11.96
CA ARG A 98 -0.53 5.11 13.31
C ARG A 98 0.66 4.25 13.71
N ARG A 99 1.09 4.29 14.98
CA ARG A 99 2.19 3.46 15.49
C ARG A 99 1.90 1.99 15.18
N ALA A 100 2.78 1.33 14.44
CA ALA A 100 2.75 -0.12 14.30
C ALA A 100 3.21 -0.73 15.64
N GLY A 101 2.26 -1.10 16.49
CA GLY A 101 2.50 -1.86 17.73
C GLY A 101 3.09 -1.05 18.89
N GLY A 102 2.36 -1.05 20.00
CA GLY A 102 2.89 -0.93 21.36
C GLY A 102 2.57 -2.21 22.11
#